data_AF-A0A131Z2L0-F1
#
_entry.id   AF-A0A131Z2L0-F1
#
_cell.length_a   1.000
_cell.length_b   1.000
_cell.length_c   1.000
_cell.angle_alpha   90.00
_cell.angle_beta   90.00
_cell.angle_gamma   90.00
#
_symmetry.space_group_name_H-M   'P 1'
#
loop_
_entity.id
_entity.type
_entity.pdbx_description
1 polymer ?
#
loop_
_entity_poly.entity_id
_entity_poly.type
_entity_poly.pdbx_seq_one_letter_code
_entity_poly.pdbx_strand_id
1 'polypeptide(L)'
;MSRDQYLEYLPRCNSSKMLTTVQVFFWAALFFINACRLTCGSGQSTATKCTLVRLDTPAGYKTVGCRTFCKGPDNVVPRFNGYDCIHLEDDKAVNYMKEGANYTCRLGLCNNVGECNPWDLYLGCWKPKAFIVKYDLRDFPPVQTDGHVY
;
A
#
# COMPACT_ATOMS: atom_id res chain seq x y z
N MET A 1 51.22 45.90 -44.81
CA MET A 1 51.06 46.72 -46.03
C MET A 1 50.59 45.73 -47.10
N SER A 2 49.39 45.73 -47.68
CA SER A 2 48.30 46.69 -47.93
C SER A 2 47.02 45.82 -48.20
N ARG A 3 45.82 46.07 -47.67
CA ARG A 3 44.75 47.02 -48.15
C ARG A 3 44.62 47.04 -49.67
N ASP A 4 43.49 46.87 -50.35
CA ASP A 4 42.05 46.79 -50.05
C ASP A 4 41.40 46.08 -51.27
N GLN A 5 40.17 45.54 -51.15
CA GLN A 5 39.02 45.93 -52.02
C GLN A 5 37.81 44.95 -52.03
N TYR A 6 36.69 45.45 -51.47
CA TYR A 6 35.25 45.27 -51.83
C TYR A 6 34.61 43.87 -51.64
N LEU A 7 33.34 43.70 -51.23
CA LEU A 7 32.14 44.51 -51.43
C LEU A 7 31.05 44.11 -50.39
N GLU A 8 30.13 45.04 -50.19
CA GLU A 8 28.99 45.14 -49.28
C GLU A 8 28.08 43.90 -49.15
N TYR A 9 27.53 43.64 -47.95
CA TYR A 9 26.12 43.25 -47.73
C TYR A 9 25.82 43.21 -46.22
N LEU A 10 25.40 44.35 -45.65
CA LEU A 10 24.73 44.40 -44.34
C LEU A 10 23.23 44.66 -44.57
N PRO A 11 22.33 43.69 -44.32
CA PRO A 11 20.91 43.96 -44.34
C PRO A 11 20.49 44.76 -43.10
N ARG A 12 19.77 45.86 -43.35
CA ARG A 12 19.07 46.70 -42.38
C ARG A 12 18.14 45.85 -41.50
N CYS A 13 18.26 45.98 -40.18
CA CYS A 13 17.23 45.54 -39.23
C CYS A 13 15.95 46.37 -39.43
N ASN A 14 14.89 45.73 -39.94
CA ASN A 14 13.55 46.31 -40.05
C ASN A 14 12.75 46.00 -38.77
N SER A 15 12.55 47.02 -37.95
CA SER A 15 11.97 47.01 -36.60
C SER A 15 10.43 46.90 -36.57
N SER A 16 9.84 45.99 -37.35
CA SER A 16 8.37 45.81 -37.37
C SER A 16 7.89 44.37 -37.20
N LYS A 17 8.79 43.38 -37.21
CA LYS A 17 8.42 41.95 -37.10
C LYS A 17 8.62 41.32 -35.71
N MET A 18 9.07 42.09 -34.73
CA MET A 18 9.41 41.57 -33.39
C MET A 18 8.25 41.59 -32.38
N LEU A 19 7.14 42.30 -32.67
CA LEU A 19 6.00 42.35 -31.75
C LEU A 19 4.96 41.23 -31.96
N THR A 20 4.89 40.62 -33.14
CA THR A 20 3.86 39.63 -33.45
C THR A 20 4.17 38.24 -32.91
N THR A 21 5.46 37.92 -32.71
CA THR A 21 5.88 36.57 -32.29
C THR A 21 5.74 36.37 -30.77
N VAL A 22 5.83 37.42 -29.96
CA VAL A 22 5.75 37.32 -28.49
C VAL A 22 4.33 37.01 -28.00
N GLN A 23 3.30 37.48 -28.70
CA GLN A 23 1.90 37.24 -28.33
C GLN A 23 1.43 35.80 -28.58
N VAL A 24 1.96 35.12 -29.60
CA VAL A 24 1.55 33.74 -29.95
C VAL A 24 2.08 32.73 -28.90
N PHE A 25 3.28 32.98 -28.36
CA PHE A 25 3.86 32.12 -27.32
C PHE A 25 3.17 32.24 -25.95
N PHE A 26 2.54 33.38 -25.65
CA PHE A 26 1.84 33.58 -24.37
C PHE A 26 0.53 32.77 -24.28
N TRP A 27 -0.16 32.58 -25.42
CA TRP A 27 -1.38 31.77 -25.49
C TRP A 27 -1.11 30.26 -25.50
N ALA A 28 -0.03 29.81 -26.15
CA ALA A 28 0.33 28.38 -26.15
C ALA A 28 0.66 27.86 -24.74
N ALA A 29 1.37 28.65 -23.92
CA ALA A 29 1.72 28.27 -22.55
C ALA A 29 0.48 28.07 -21.64
N LEU A 30 -0.58 28.87 -21.82
CA LEU A 30 -1.81 28.75 -21.04
C LEU A 30 -2.63 27.49 -21.38
N PHE A 31 -2.57 27.00 -22.61
CA PHE A 31 -3.24 25.74 -22.99
C PHE A 31 -2.55 24.50 -22.40
N PHE A 32 -1.21 24.48 -22.32
CA PHE A 32 -0.48 23.36 -21.71
C PHE A 32 -0.71 23.24 -20.18
N ILE A 33 -0.94 24.35 -19.47
CA ILE A 33 -1.19 24.32 -18.02
C ILE A 33 -2.57 23.71 -17.70
N ASN A 34 -3.57 23.89 -18.57
CA ASN A 34 -4.91 23.37 -18.36
C ASN A 34 -5.05 21.88 -18.73
N ALA A 35 -4.24 21.37 -19.67
CA ALA A 35 -4.25 19.95 -20.03
C ALA A 35 -3.70 19.04 -18.92
N CYS A 36 -2.66 19.48 -18.18
CA CYS A 36 -2.11 18.71 -17.06
C CYS A 36 -3.06 18.62 -15.85
N ARG A 37 -4.05 19.52 -15.75
CA ARG A 37 -5.02 19.51 -14.63
C ARG A 37 -6.11 18.45 -14.78
N LEU A 38 -6.34 17.91 -15.99
CA LEU A 38 -7.41 16.93 -16.25
C LEU A 38 -6.98 15.46 -16.24
N THR A 39 -5.68 15.14 -16.30
CA THR A 39 -5.22 13.75 -16.45
C THR A 39 -4.76 13.09 -15.14
N CYS A 40 -4.65 13.83 -14.04
CA CYS A 40 -4.53 13.21 -12.71
C CYS A 40 -5.92 12.83 -12.21
N GLY A 41 -6.48 11.77 -12.79
CA GLY A 41 -7.63 11.10 -12.21
C GLY A 41 -7.30 10.75 -10.77
N SER A 42 -7.94 11.42 -9.81
CA SER A 42 -7.99 10.97 -8.44
C SER A 42 -8.86 9.72 -8.39
N GLY A 43 -8.32 8.62 -8.92
CA GLY A 43 -8.74 7.29 -8.49
C GLY A 43 -8.46 7.25 -7.01
N GLN A 44 -9.46 7.56 -6.20
CA GLN A 44 -9.47 7.18 -4.80
C GLN A 44 -9.28 5.66 -4.79
N SER A 45 -8.04 5.23 -4.64
CA SER A 45 -7.74 3.83 -4.43
C SER A 45 -8.36 3.48 -3.08
N THR A 46 -9.57 2.96 -3.13
CA THR A 46 -10.40 2.62 -1.98
C THR A 46 -9.67 1.52 -1.23
N ALA A 47 -8.88 1.94 -0.24
CA ALA A 47 -8.10 1.07 0.62
C ALA A 47 -8.93 -0.10 1.13
N THR A 48 -8.49 -1.33 0.82
CA THR A 48 -9.06 -2.55 1.37
C THR A 48 -8.63 -2.66 2.82
N LYS A 49 -9.57 -2.42 3.74
CA LYS A 49 -9.32 -2.44 5.18
C LYS A 49 -9.56 -3.83 5.73
N CYS A 50 -8.53 -4.42 6.30
CA CYS A 50 -8.56 -5.75 6.89
C CYS A 50 -8.48 -5.68 8.42
N THR A 51 -9.08 -6.67 9.07
CA THR A 51 -8.99 -6.84 10.52
C THR A 51 -8.46 -8.22 10.87
N LEU A 52 -7.49 -8.25 11.77
CA LEU A 52 -6.96 -9.47 12.39
C LEU A 52 -7.13 -9.41 13.90
N VAL A 53 -7.21 -10.58 14.51
CA VAL A 53 -7.22 -10.76 15.96
C VAL A 53 -5.84 -11.24 16.37
N ARG A 54 -5.22 -10.59 17.35
CA ARG A 54 -3.92 -10.98 17.90
C ARG A 54 -3.97 -11.11 19.41
N LEU A 55 -3.17 -12.03 19.93
CA LEU A 55 -2.86 -12.15 21.34
C LEU A 55 -1.37 -11.89 21.54
N ASP A 56 -1.03 -11.32 22.68
CA ASP A 56 0.35 -11.15 23.08
C ASP A 56 0.84 -12.43 23.73
N THR A 57 2.10 -12.75 23.49
CA THR A 57 2.78 -13.92 24.03
C THR A 57 4.21 -13.57 24.42
N PRO A 58 4.90 -14.41 25.22
CA PRO A 58 6.31 -14.21 25.54
C PRO A 58 7.22 -14.17 24.30
N ALA A 59 6.80 -14.80 23.20
CA ALA A 59 7.52 -14.83 21.93
C ALA A 59 7.09 -13.72 20.96
N GLY A 60 6.44 -12.66 21.46
CA GLY A 60 5.82 -11.61 20.66
C GLY A 60 4.34 -11.87 20.39
N TYR A 61 3.69 -11.06 19.56
CA TYR A 61 2.29 -11.27 19.25
C TYR A 61 2.11 -12.45 18.28
N LYS A 62 0.96 -13.14 18.39
CA LYS A 62 0.53 -14.18 17.45
C LYS A 62 -0.91 -13.92 17.04
N THR A 63 -1.27 -14.26 15.80
CA THR A 63 -2.65 -14.13 15.32
C THR A 63 -3.50 -15.26 15.86
N VAL A 64 -4.78 -14.99 16.10
CA VAL A 64 -5.76 -16.04 16.39
C VAL A 64 -6.33 -16.50 15.07
N GLY A 65 -6.18 -17.80 14.79
CA GLY A 65 -6.50 -18.36 13.50
C GLY A 65 -5.65 -17.78 12.37
N CYS A 66 -6.13 -18.01 11.14
CA CYS A 66 -5.44 -17.66 9.89
C CYS A 66 -6.33 -16.87 8.94
N ARG A 67 -7.51 -16.45 9.43
CA ARG A 67 -8.52 -15.73 8.65
C ARG A 67 -8.54 -14.28 9.06
N THR A 68 -8.64 -13.41 8.06
CA THR A 68 -8.80 -11.97 8.26
C THR A 68 -10.04 -11.50 7.54
N PHE A 69 -10.75 -10.56 8.15
CA PHE A 69 -11.94 -9.97 7.58
C PHE A 69 -11.57 -8.67 6.88
N CYS A 70 -11.64 -8.68 5.56
CA CYS A 70 -11.36 -7.50 4.74
C CYS A 70 -12.66 -6.89 4.19
N LYS A 71 -12.73 -5.56 4.20
CA LYS A 71 -13.79 -4.79 3.56
C LYS A 71 -13.13 -3.82 2.58
N GLY A 72 -13.42 -4.00 1.29
CA GLY A 72 -12.85 -3.19 0.22
C GLY A 72 -13.49 -3.51 -1.13
N PRO A 73 -13.14 -2.74 -2.18
CA PRO A 73 -13.49 -3.06 -3.56
C PRO A 73 -12.88 -4.39 -3.99
N ASP A 74 -11.72 -4.74 -3.42
CA ASP A 74 -10.99 -5.94 -3.74
C ASP A 74 -11.54 -7.08 -2.90
N ASN A 75 -12.08 -8.12 -3.54
CA ASN A 75 -12.52 -9.35 -2.89
C ASN A 75 -11.32 -10.24 -2.45
N VAL A 76 -10.18 -9.63 -2.16
CA VAL A 76 -8.95 -10.34 -1.83
C VAL A 76 -8.94 -10.68 -0.34
N VAL A 77 -8.85 -11.98 -0.05
CA VAL A 77 -8.61 -12.49 1.29
C VAL A 77 -7.13 -12.85 1.38
N PRO A 78 -6.31 -12.11 2.15
CA PRO A 78 -4.90 -12.44 2.30
C PRO A 78 -4.77 -13.82 2.94
N ARG A 79 -3.84 -14.60 2.40
CA ARG A 79 -3.51 -15.93 2.93
C ARG A 79 -2.30 -15.82 3.83
N PHE A 80 -2.39 -16.44 4.99
CA PHE A 80 -1.31 -16.49 5.98
C PHE A 80 -0.60 -17.84 5.93
N ASN A 81 -0.49 -18.50 4.77
CA ASN A 81 0.12 -19.83 4.71
C ASN A 81 1.54 -19.84 5.31
N GLY A 82 1.82 -20.80 6.18
CA GLY A 82 3.12 -20.95 6.85
C GLY A 82 3.38 -20.00 8.03
N TYR A 83 2.41 -19.16 8.43
CA TYR A 83 2.55 -18.37 9.66
C TYR A 83 2.09 -19.14 10.91
N ASP A 84 2.78 -18.88 12.02
CA ASP A 84 2.35 -19.33 13.34
C ASP A 84 1.04 -18.66 13.74
N CYS A 85 0.12 -19.47 14.25
CA CYS A 85 -1.18 -19.03 14.72
C CYS A 85 -1.50 -19.63 16.09
N ILE A 86 -2.38 -18.97 16.83
CA ILE A 86 -3.03 -19.52 18.01
C ILE A 86 -4.29 -20.23 17.54
N HIS A 87 -4.36 -21.53 17.82
CA HIS A 87 -5.52 -22.36 17.52
C HIS A 87 -6.51 -22.30 18.69
N LEU A 88 -7.75 -21.97 18.39
CA LEU A 88 -8.89 -22.07 19.27
C LEU A 88 -9.96 -22.91 18.57
N GLU A 89 -10.71 -23.71 19.33
CA GLU A 89 -11.86 -24.46 18.79
C GLU A 89 -12.94 -23.50 18.23
N ASP A 90 -13.07 -22.32 18.85
CA ASP A 90 -13.87 -21.20 18.35
C ASP A 90 -13.05 -19.91 18.45
N ASP A 91 -12.74 -19.29 17.31
CA ASP A 91 -12.01 -18.01 17.23
C ASP A 91 -12.71 -16.88 18.04
N LYS A 92 -14.02 -16.99 18.25
CA LYS A 92 -14.79 -16.03 19.07
C LYS A 92 -14.49 -16.16 20.56
N ALA A 93 -13.84 -17.23 21.01
CA ALA A 93 -13.45 -17.43 22.41
C ALA A 93 -12.57 -16.27 22.93
N VAL A 94 -11.82 -15.60 22.05
CA VAL A 94 -11.02 -14.41 22.38
C VAL A 94 -11.85 -13.29 23.00
N ASN A 95 -13.11 -13.14 22.59
CA ASN A 95 -13.99 -12.09 23.13
C ASN A 95 -14.30 -12.31 24.62
N TYR A 96 -14.23 -13.55 25.08
CA TYR A 96 -14.47 -13.94 26.47
C TYR A 96 -13.19 -13.96 27.32
N MET A 97 -12.01 -13.83 26.70
CA MET A 97 -10.75 -13.70 27.45
C MET A 97 -10.73 -12.37 28.22
N LYS A 98 -10.34 -12.44 29.49
CA LYS A 98 -10.08 -11.25 30.31
C LYS A 98 -8.80 -10.59 29.86
N GLU A 99 -8.82 -9.27 29.73
CA GLU A 99 -7.64 -8.48 29.35
C GLU A 99 -6.49 -8.70 30.35
N GLY A 100 -5.29 -8.94 29.82
CA GLY A 100 -4.07 -9.16 30.61
C GLY A 100 -4.02 -10.46 31.42
N ALA A 101 -5.08 -11.28 31.45
CA ALA A 101 -5.03 -12.59 32.07
C ALA A 101 -4.23 -13.55 31.18
N ASN A 102 -3.34 -14.32 31.81
CA ASN A 102 -2.50 -15.29 31.12
C ASN A 102 -3.22 -16.63 30.99
N TYR A 103 -3.43 -17.06 29.75
CA TYR A 103 -4.03 -18.33 29.37
C TYR A 103 -2.98 -19.23 28.72
N THR A 104 -3.25 -20.53 28.67
CA THR A 104 -2.45 -21.46 27.86
C THR A 104 -3.09 -21.57 26.47
N CYS A 105 -2.41 -21.04 25.46
CA CYS A 105 -2.83 -21.14 24.08
C CYS A 105 -2.13 -22.28 23.36
N ARG A 106 -2.88 -23.02 22.55
CA ARG A 106 -2.33 -24.01 21.62
C ARG A 106 -1.82 -23.31 20.37
N LEU A 107 -0.61 -23.64 19.95
CA LEU A 107 -0.02 -23.16 18.71
C LEU A 107 -0.43 -24.03 17.52
N GLY A 108 -0.30 -23.44 16.34
CA GLY A 108 -0.44 -24.12 15.08
C GLY A 108 0.22 -23.38 13.94
N LEU A 109 0.04 -23.90 12.74
CA LEU A 109 0.51 -23.32 11.49
C LEU A 109 -0.66 -23.13 10.53
N CYS A 110 -0.68 -21.97 9.88
CA CYS A 110 -1.65 -21.67 8.86
C CYS A 110 -1.43 -22.47 7.59
N ASN A 111 -2.50 -23.05 7.05
CA ASN A 111 -2.50 -23.77 5.78
C ASN A 111 -2.99 -22.88 4.61
N ASN A 112 -2.90 -23.42 3.39
CA ASN A 112 -3.34 -22.76 2.15
C ASN A 112 -4.85 -22.44 2.11
N VAL A 113 -5.65 -23.08 2.95
CA VAL A 113 -7.11 -22.91 3.05
C VAL A 113 -7.47 -21.84 4.08
N GLY A 114 -6.48 -21.27 4.78
CA GLY A 114 -6.70 -20.26 5.81
C GLY A 114 -7.21 -20.86 7.13
N GLU A 115 -6.84 -22.09 7.44
CA GLU A 115 -7.11 -22.73 8.73
C GLU A 115 -5.81 -22.85 9.54
N CYS A 116 -5.95 -22.75 10.87
CA CYS A 116 -4.85 -22.91 11.81
C CYS A 116 -4.74 -24.37 12.24
N ASN A 117 -3.81 -25.12 11.64
CA ASN A 117 -3.58 -26.52 11.97
C ASN A 117 -2.82 -26.62 13.30
N PRO A 118 -3.42 -27.17 14.36
CA PRO A 118 -2.80 -27.18 15.68
C PRO A 118 -1.64 -28.17 15.77
N TRP A 119 -0.68 -27.85 16.64
CA TRP A 119 0.37 -28.74 17.12
C TRP A 119 0.20 -29.00 18.62
N ASP A 120 0.92 -30.00 19.14
CA ASP A 120 1.02 -30.23 20.58
C ASP A 120 2.07 -29.32 21.25
N LEU A 121 2.04 -28.05 20.84
CA LEU A 121 2.88 -26.98 21.36
C LEU A 121 1.99 -25.93 22.01
N TYR A 122 2.38 -25.48 23.20
CA TYR A 122 1.60 -24.57 24.01
C TYR A 122 2.46 -23.44 24.54
N LEU A 123 1.86 -22.27 24.73
CA LEU A 123 2.52 -21.13 25.35
C LEU A 123 1.54 -20.22 26.08
N GLY A 124 2.08 -19.39 26.97
CA GLY A 124 1.32 -18.35 27.63
C GLY A 124 0.85 -17.29 26.65
N CYS A 125 -0.41 -16.89 26.72
CA CYS A 125 -1.00 -15.87 25.86
C CYS A 125 -1.95 -14.99 26.66
N TRP A 126 -2.08 -13.72 26.29
CA TRP A 126 -3.03 -12.82 26.92
C TRP A 126 -3.66 -11.88 25.90
N LYS A 127 -4.90 -11.47 26.19
CA LYS A 127 -5.61 -10.47 25.38
C LYS A 127 -5.08 -9.07 25.74
N PRO A 128 -4.44 -8.34 24.82
CA PRO A 128 -4.10 -6.94 25.06
C PRO A 128 -5.35 -6.05 25.01
N LYS A 129 -5.24 -4.81 25.50
CA LYS A 129 -6.31 -3.80 25.38
C LYS A 129 -6.75 -3.56 23.93
N ALA A 130 -5.80 -3.63 22.99
CA ALA A 130 -6.03 -3.50 21.55
C ALA A 130 -5.66 -4.81 20.83
N PHE A 131 -6.58 -5.78 20.88
CA PHE A 131 -6.39 -7.12 20.32
C PHE A 131 -6.92 -7.26 18.89
N ILE A 132 -7.82 -6.37 18.45
CA ILE A 132 -8.25 -6.26 17.05
C ILE A 132 -7.37 -5.22 16.37
N VAL A 133 -6.61 -5.65 15.36
CA VAL A 133 -5.74 -4.76 14.56
C VAL A 133 -6.39 -4.54 13.21
N LYS A 134 -6.46 -3.27 12.80
CA LYS A 134 -6.91 -2.86 11.47
C LYS A 134 -5.69 -2.48 10.64
N TYR A 135 -5.65 -2.92 9.38
CA TYR A 135 -4.57 -2.60 8.45
C TYR A 135 -5.10 -2.43 7.02
N ASP A 136 -4.40 -1.66 6.18
CA ASP A 136 -4.63 -1.67 4.73
C ASP A 136 -3.89 -2.89 4.16
N LEU A 137 -4.56 -3.64 3.28
CA LEU A 137 -3.97 -4.81 2.62
C LEU A 137 -2.61 -4.49 1.96
N ARG A 138 -2.38 -3.23 1.57
CA ARG A 138 -1.14 -2.76 0.96
C ARG A 138 0.04 -2.60 1.93
N ASP A 139 -0.23 -2.42 3.22
CA ASP A 139 0.79 -2.12 4.24
C ASP A 139 1.26 -3.37 5.00
N PHE A 140 0.59 -4.51 4.82
CA PHE A 140 0.89 -5.73 5.54
C PHE A 140 1.81 -6.62 4.70
N PRO A 141 2.92 -7.15 5.24
CA PRO A 141 3.83 -7.95 4.44
C PRO A 141 3.10 -9.19 3.89
N PRO A 142 3.25 -9.50 2.59
CA PRO A 142 2.91 -10.80 2.08
C PRO A 142 3.93 -11.80 2.61
N VAL A 143 3.51 -12.90 3.24
CA VAL A 143 4.32 -14.12 3.18
C VAL A 143 3.67 -14.99 2.14
N GLN A 144 4.51 -15.27 1.13
CA GLN A 144 4.28 -16.12 -0.03
C GLN A 144 2.99 -15.82 -0.79
N THR A 145 3.09 -14.79 -1.63
CA THR A 145 2.49 -14.91 -2.96
C THR A 145 3.20 -16.06 -3.67
N ASP A 146 2.47 -17.14 -3.95
CA ASP A 146 2.87 -18.10 -4.98
C ASP A 146 3.04 -17.32 -6.30
N GLY A 147 4.30 -17.01 -6.63
CA GLY A 147 4.78 -16.85 -8.01
C GLY A 147 4.30 -15.69 -8.87
N HIS A 148 3.44 -14.77 -8.41
CA HIS A 148 2.98 -13.67 -9.27
C HIS A 148 3.11 -12.28 -8.64
N VAL A 149 3.97 -11.48 -9.26
CA VAL A 149 4.14 -10.03 -9.09
C VAL A 149 3.13 -9.33 -10.01
N TYR A 150 2.32 -8.45 -9.45
CA TYR A 150 1.73 -7.30 -10.15
C TYR A 150 1.99 -6.06 -9.31
#